data_AF-A0A8B8DPK6-F1
#
_entry.id   AF-A0A8B8DPK6-F1
#
_cell.length_a   1.000
_cell.length_b   1.000
_cell.length_c   1.000
_cell.angle_alpha   90.00
_cell.angle_beta   90.00
_cell.angle_gamma   90.00
#
_symmetry.space_group_name_H-M   'P 1'
#
loop_
_entity.id
_entity.type
_entity.pdbx_description
1 polymer ?
#
loop_
_entity_poly.entity_id
_entity_poly.type
_entity_poly.pdbx_seq_one_letter_code
_entity_poly.pdbx_strand_id
1 'polypeptide(L)'
;MDKLKRTALQKNHMMIVEDLLVTDDFLGQCFQDDLFDYHLIEIIKTERTNQQKVHKLLELLPHRGPEAFDKFVSIIELKYPWLAKSLENGLSQERQKYQENRWSSRIDQLPRLSLERLGSPTRYQSYKISSQRELCSTVDVSERIENFTQRSFGLHRKLSQSDKRAVEQFLLEQIKLEVQKQNDLHSKSNGSIPSHIKQWLLNTHIKFKVHIDCLQEESISKEELHTSYSISFEIIEKQIETLLNRIQSLEEQMTNLYDVLGETTRKKSPALLVENILHKCQDIESKLERKQKEIDNMSNENYELTILKKKLAHELQLKDVQLEVKCNQISRLQQENKALVAEMENLKKVYSTQTEKEKTLTELQRIVNDLRHSRDQVQDENTELKYKLEQQRARFLSPRRQSSYSKNSNSKSLRAKAANKKKLNNR
;
A
#
# COMPACT_ATOMS: atom_id res chain seq x y z
N MET A 1 25.16 6.96 -4.86
CA MET A 1 24.32 7.28 -3.69
C MET A 1 23.28 6.18 -3.52
N ASP A 2 23.07 5.69 -2.30
CA ASP A 2 22.09 4.64 -2.00
C ASP A 2 20.66 5.08 -2.33
N LYS A 3 19.81 4.12 -2.74
CA LYS A 3 18.41 4.37 -3.13
C LYS A 3 17.61 5.01 -1.99
N LEU A 4 17.83 4.57 -0.75
CA LEU A 4 17.19 5.13 0.45
C LEU A 4 17.67 6.56 0.74
N LYS A 5 18.95 6.84 0.50
CA LYS A 5 19.50 8.18 0.67
C LYS A 5 18.93 9.14 -0.38
N ARG A 6 18.73 8.66 -1.61
CA ARG A 6 18.13 9.43 -2.71
C ARG A 6 16.67 9.78 -2.43
N THR A 7 15.89 8.85 -1.91
CA THR A 7 14.48 9.12 -1.57
C THR A 7 14.33 10.06 -0.39
N ALA A 8 15.21 9.98 0.62
CA ALA A 8 15.21 10.95 1.73
C ALA A 8 15.58 12.36 1.26
N LEU A 9 16.58 12.50 0.39
CA LEU A 9 16.96 13.79 -0.20
C LEU A 9 15.81 14.38 -1.05
N GLN A 10 15.11 13.54 -1.82
CA GLN A 10 13.95 13.98 -2.62
C GLN A 10 12.76 14.43 -1.77
N LYS A 11 12.48 13.76 -0.65
CA LYS A 11 11.38 14.13 0.25
C LYS A 11 11.63 15.44 0.99
N ASN A 12 12.87 15.66 1.41
CA ASN A 12 13.27 16.87 2.12
C ASN A 12 13.73 17.99 1.17
N HIS A 13 13.64 17.77 -0.14
CA HIS A 13 14.14 18.67 -1.18
C HIS A 13 13.54 20.08 -1.08
N MET A 14 12.22 20.20 -0.88
CA MET A 14 11.55 21.49 -0.76
C MET A 14 12.02 22.27 0.47
N MET A 15 12.16 21.61 1.63
CA MET A 15 12.65 22.27 2.84
C MET A 15 14.08 22.76 2.68
N ILE A 16 14.96 21.96 2.06
CA ILE A 16 16.36 22.35 1.87
C ILE A 16 16.47 23.53 0.90
N VAL A 17 15.65 23.57 -0.15
CA VAL A 17 15.62 24.68 -1.12
C VAL A 17 15.18 25.99 -0.49
N GLU A 18 14.24 25.95 0.46
CA GLU A 18 13.75 27.15 1.15
C GLU A 18 14.74 27.67 2.19
N ASP A 19 15.43 26.77 2.87
CA ASP A 19 16.19 27.11 4.09
C ASP A 19 17.72 27.13 3.92
N LEU A 20 18.26 26.56 2.83
CA LEU A 20 19.70 26.53 2.57
C LEU A 20 20.18 27.78 1.82
N LEU A 21 21.18 28.46 2.38
CA LEU A 21 21.87 29.54 1.68
C LEU A 21 23.20 29.03 1.11
N VAL A 22 23.33 29.08 -0.22
CA VAL A 22 24.55 28.69 -0.95
C VAL A 22 25.49 29.90 -1.00
N THR A 23 26.18 30.15 0.10
CA THR A 23 27.24 31.17 0.19
C THR A 23 28.52 30.65 -0.49
N ASP A 24 29.39 31.56 -0.97
CA ASP A 24 30.69 31.19 -1.54
C ASP A 24 31.55 30.36 -0.56
N ASP A 25 31.49 30.67 0.74
CA ASP A 25 32.16 29.88 1.78
C ASP A 25 31.62 28.45 1.88
N PHE A 26 30.33 28.25 1.67
CA PHE A 26 29.71 26.92 1.67
C PHE A 26 30.15 26.12 0.44
N LEU A 27 30.22 26.74 -0.74
CA LEU A 27 30.75 26.11 -1.94
C LEU A 27 32.25 25.81 -1.83
N GLY A 28 33.00 26.68 -1.14
CA GLY A 28 34.41 26.44 -0.80
C GLY A 28 34.59 25.22 0.11
N GLN A 29 33.71 25.02 1.09
CA GLN A 29 33.72 23.83 1.94
C GLN A 29 33.37 22.56 1.16
N CYS A 30 32.40 22.65 0.25
CA CYS A 30 32.07 21.55 -0.67
C CYS A 30 33.20 21.19 -1.63
N PHE A 31 34.07 22.14 -1.98
CA PHE A 31 35.28 21.86 -2.75
C PHE A 31 36.32 21.14 -1.89
N GLN A 32 36.53 21.61 -0.65
CA GLN A 32 37.51 21.04 0.28
C GLN A 32 37.20 19.57 0.65
N ASP A 33 35.92 19.22 0.76
CA ASP A 33 35.48 17.86 1.10
C ASP A 33 35.37 16.92 -0.13
N ASP A 34 35.86 17.35 -1.30
CA ASP A 34 35.74 16.68 -2.60
C ASP A 34 34.28 16.32 -2.94
N LEU A 35 33.32 17.16 -2.55
CA LEU A 35 31.90 16.96 -2.86
C LEU A 35 31.56 17.48 -4.27
N PHE A 36 32.11 18.63 -4.65
CA PHE A 36 31.95 19.21 -5.99
C PHE A 36 33.29 19.65 -6.58
N ASP A 37 33.52 19.32 -7.86
CA ASP A 37 34.66 19.83 -8.63
C ASP A 37 34.48 21.33 -8.94
N TYR A 38 35.60 22.01 -9.21
CA TYR A 38 35.62 23.43 -9.58
C TYR A 38 34.60 23.79 -10.68
N HIS A 39 34.51 22.94 -11.72
CA HIS A 39 33.58 23.14 -12.84
C HIS A 39 32.09 23.11 -12.40
N LEU A 40 31.73 22.27 -11.43
CA LEU A 40 30.34 22.18 -10.95
C LEU A 40 29.99 23.34 -10.04
N ILE A 41 30.97 23.78 -9.23
CA ILE A 41 30.81 24.97 -8.40
C ILE A 41 30.56 26.17 -9.31
N GLU A 42 31.26 26.26 -10.45
CA GLU A 42 31.01 27.28 -11.46
C GLU A 42 29.60 27.17 -12.06
N ILE A 43 29.14 25.97 -12.43
CA ILE A 43 27.77 25.73 -12.89
C ILE A 43 26.75 26.19 -11.85
N ILE A 44 26.94 25.83 -10.57
CA ILE A 44 26.05 26.24 -9.49
C ILE A 44 26.10 27.76 -9.31
N LYS A 45 27.27 28.41 -9.45
CA LYS A 45 27.40 29.87 -9.35
C LYS A 45 26.70 30.62 -10.48
N THR A 46 26.58 30.02 -11.68
CA THR A 46 25.90 30.66 -12.82
C THR A 46 24.39 30.85 -12.63
N GLU A 47 23.77 30.17 -11.66
CA GLU A 47 22.34 30.27 -11.39
C GLU A 47 21.96 31.62 -10.75
N ARG A 48 20.78 32.15 -11.15
CA ARG A 48 20.38 33.53 -10.83
C ARG A 48 19.85 33.71 -9.41
N THR A 49 19.14 32.72 -8.88
CA THR A 49 18.57 32.78 -7.53
C THR A 49 19.22 31.77 -6.60
N ASN A 50 19.28 32.07 -5.30
CA ASN A 50 19.81 31.12 -4.32
C ASN A 50 19.04 29.78 -4.33
N GLN A 51 17.72 29.82 -4.52
CA GLN A 51 16.90 28.61 -4.65
C GLN A 51 17.31 27.76 -5.87
N GLN A 52 17.61 28.40 -7.02
CA GLN A 52 18.12 27.69 -8.20
C GLN A 52 19.50 27.07 -7.94
N LYS A 53 20.37 27.76 -7.19
CA LYS A 53 21.67 27.23 -6.75
C LYS A 53 21.49 25.96 -5.90
N VAL A 54 20.58 25.99 -4.93
CA VAL A 54 20.27 24.83 -4.08
C VAL A 54 19.66 23.69 -4.90
N HIS A 55 18.72 23.99 -5.80
CA HIS A 55 18.14 23.00 -6.71
C HIS A 55 19.21 22.30 -7.55
N LYS A 56 20.13 23.08 -8.15
CA LYS A 56 21.21 22.54 -8.98
C LYS A 56 22.20 21.73 -8.16
N LEU A 57 22.51 22.17 -6.94
CA LEU A 57 23.32 21.43 -5.98
C LEU A 57 22.72 20.06 -5.66
N LEU A 58 21.42 20.02 -5.32
CA LEU A 58 20.69 18.79 -4.97
C LEU A 58 20.47 17.86 -6.17
N GLU A 59 20.42 18.39 -7.40
CA GLU A 59 20.35 17.62 -8.64
C GLU A 59 21.69 16.92 -8.96
N LEU A 60 22.81 17.59 -8.69
CA LEU A 60 24.14 17.07 -8.98
C LEU A 60 24.63 16.08 -7.90
N LEU A 61 24.12 16.19 -6.68
CA LEU A 61 24.51 15.37 -5.53
C LEU A 61 24.36 13.84 -5.71
N PRO A 62 23.27 13.31 -6.29
CA PRO A 62 23.06 11.87 -6.46
C PRO A 62 24.00 11.21 -7.46
N HIS A 63 24.67 12.00 -8.32
CA HIS A 63 25.58 11.54 -9.35
C HIS A 63 27.03 11.39 -8.85
N ARG A 64 27.36 11.90 -7.65
CA ARG A 64 28.74 12.01 -7.13
C ARG A 64 29.28 10.75 -6.44
N GLY A 65 28.42 9.83 -6.01
CA GLY A 65 28.87 8.57 -5.41
C GLY A 65 28.08 8.15 -4.17
N PRO A 66 28.43 7.03 -3.52
CA PRO A 66 27.75 6.54 -2.32
C PRO A 66 27.95 7.41 -1.08
N GLU A 67 29.11 8.06 -0.96
CA GLU A 67 29.53 8.88 0.20
C GLU A 67 29.09 10.35 0.10
N ALA A 68 28.66 10.80 -1.08
CA ALA A 68 28.29 12.19 -1.33
C ALA A 68 27.20 12.72 -0.38
N PHE A 69 26.27 11.85 0.04
CA PHE A 69 25.23 12.22 0.99
C PHE A 69 25.78 12.46 2.39
N ASP A 70 26.70 11.61 2.87
CA ASP A 70 27.23 11.71 4.23
C ASP A 70 28.15 12.93 4.36
N LYS A 71 28.95 13.19 3.31
CA LYS A 71 29.75 14.42 3.17
C LYS A 71 28.86 15.67 3.17
N PHE A 72 27.78 15.66 2.40
CA PHE A 72 26.84 16.78 2.34
C PHE A 72 26.17 17.06 3.69
N VAL A 73 25.75 16.02 4.41
CA VAL A 73 25.18 16.17 5.76
C VAL A 73 26.22 16.73 6.72
N SER A 74 27.49 16.30 6.64
CA SER A 74 28.58 16.82 7.47
C SER A 74 28.83 18.32 7.23
N ILE A 75 28.79 18.76 5.97
CA ILE A 75 28.96 20.18 5.60
C ILE A 75 27.74 21.01 6.07
N ILE A 76 26.53 20.47 5.91
CA ILE A 76 25.31 21.13 6.40
C ILE A 76 25.32 21.23 7.91
N GLU A 77 25.78 20.21 8.63
CA GLU A 77 25.79 20.18 10.09
C GLU A 77 26.58 21.36 10.69
N LEU A 78 27.66 21.76 10.03
CA LEU A 78 28.51 22.88 10.46
C LEU A 78 27.78 24.23 10.44
N LYS A 79 26.87 24.47 9.49
CA LYS A 79 26.17 25.77 9.34
C LYS A 79 24.69 25.73 9.67
N TYR A 80 24.04 24.58 9.50
CA TYR A 80 22.61 24.35 9.64
C TYR A 80 22.34 22.98 10.30
N PRO A 81 22.67 22.82 11.59
CA PRO A 81 22.56 21.54 12.31
C PRO A 81 21.12 20.99 12.35
N TRP A 82 20.12 21.86 12.29
CA TRP A 82 18.70 21.46 12.25
C TRP A 82 18.28 20.87 10.89
N LEU A 83 18.88 21.32 9.77
CA LEU A 83 18.66 20.73 8.44
C LEU A 83 19.34 19.36 8.35
N ALA A 84 20.55 19.22 8.88
CA ALA A 84 21.24 17.94 8.97
C ALA A 84 20.42 16.92 9.78
N LYS A 85 19.94 17.30 10.96
CA LYS A 85 19.07 16.45 11.80
C LYS A 85 17.77 16.06 11.11
N SER A 86 17.17 16.96 10.32
CA SER A 86 15.96 16.66 9.54
C SER A 86 16.23 15.65 8.41
N LEU A 87 17.39 15.76 7.74
CA LEU A 87 17.87 14.80 6.74
C LEU A 87 18.13 13.42 7.33
N GLU A 88 18.78 13.34 8.50
CA GLU A 88 19.04 12.09 9.21
C GLU A 88 17.76 11.43 9.74
N ASN A 89 16.81 12.23 10.23
CA ASN A 89 15.49 11.75 10.61
C ASN A 89 14.72 11.21 9.41
N GLY A 90 14.78 11.89 8.26
CA GLY A 90 14.20 11.44 6.99
C GLY A 90 14.79 10.10 6.53
N LEU A 91 16.11 9.93 6.65
CA LEU A 91 16.77 8.65 6.39
C LEU A 91 16.33 7.54 7.36
N SER A 92 16.23 7.86 8.65
CA SER A 92 15.86 6.91 9.70
C SER A 92 14.42 6.42 9.50
N GLN A 93 13.50 7.32 9.15
CA GLN A 93 12.12 6.98 8.79
C GLN A 93 12.05 6.11 7.53
N GLU A 94 12.86 6.41 6.50
CA GLU A 94 12.89 5.61 5.28
C GLU A 94 13.50 4.22 5.53
N ARG A 95 14.51 4.13 6.39
CA ARG A 95 15.10 2.87 6.85
C ARG A 95 14.07 2.05 7.64
N GLN A 96 13.28 2.68 8.50
CA GLN A 96 12.21 2.02 9.25
C GLN A 96 11.10 1.53 8.33
N LYS A 97 10.64 2.32 7.35
CA LYS A 97 9.66 1.89 6.34
C LYS A 97 10.18 0.74 5.48
N TYR A 98 11.45 0.77 5.09
CA TYR A 98 12.08 -0.32 4.37
C TYR A 98 12.16 -1.61 5.22
N GLN A 99 12.39 -1.48 6.53
CA GLN A 99 12.34 -2.61 7.46
C GLN A 99 10.91 -3.10 7.70
N GLU A 100 9.94 -2.24 7.98
CA GLU A 100 8.52 -2.61 8.13
C GLU A 100 7.98 -3.31 6.89
N ASN A 101 8.27 -2.81 5.69
CA ASN A 101 7.87 -3.48 4.44
C ASN A 101 8.53 -4.86 4.27
N ARG A 102 9.76 -5.02 4.77
CA ARG A 102 10.48 -6.31 4.78
C ARG A 102 9.95 -7.28 5.85
N TRP A 103 9.45 -6.77 6.97
CA TRP A 103 8.85 -7.56 8.06
C TRP A 103 7.41 -7.97 7.73
N SER A 104 6.62 -7.08 7.13
CA SER A 104 5.27 -7.35 6.65
C SER A 104 5.25 -8.44 5.57
N SER A 105 6.28 -8.53 4.73
CA SER A 105 6.40 -9.64 3.75
C SER A 105 6.92 -10.96 4.35
N ARG A 106 7.40 -10.99 5.59
CA ARG A 106 7.99 -12.18 6.24
C ARG A 106 7.07 -12.84 7.28
N ILE A 107 6.11 -12.12 7.86
CA ILE A 107 5.23 -12.68 8.90
C ILE A 107 4.20 -13.68 8.35
N ASP A 108 3.86 -13.63 7.06
CA ASP A 108 2.92 -14.57 6.43
C ASP A 108 3.55 -15.92 5.99
N GLN A 109 4.84 -16.16 6.21
CA GLN A 109 5.54 -17.34 5.67
C GLN A 109 6.48 -18.06 6.65
N LEU A 110 6.14 -18.16 7.95
CA LEU A 110 6.93 -18.97 8.88
C LEU A 110 6.22 -20.24 9.35
N PRO A 111 6.70 -21.43 8.95
CA PRO A 111 6.81 -22.59 9.81
C PRO A 111 8.05 -22.47 10.72
N ARG A 112 7.93 -22.94 11.96
CA ARG A 112 8.97 -22.97 13.00
C ARG A 112 10.13 -23.92 12.66
N LEU A 113 11.30 -23.64 13.26
CA LEU A 113 12.55 -24.42 13.36
C LEU A 113 13.41 -24.37 12.07
N SER A 114 14.73 -24.19 12.07
CA SER A 114 15.78 -24.26 13.10
C SER A 114 17.00 -23.47 12.65
N LEU A 115 17.71 -22.93 13.63
CA LEU A 115 19.00 -22.27 13.55
C LEU A 115 20.07 -23.22 12.97
N GLU A 116 20.63 -22.93 11.79
CA GLU A 116 22.04 -23.23 11.48
C GLU A 116 22.51 -22.63 10.14
N ARG A 117 23.75 -22.14 10.18
CA ARG A 117 24.71 -21.83 9.10
C ARG A 117 24.68 -20.44 8.43
N LEU A 118 25.63 -19.65 8.95
CA LEU A 118 26.36 -18.55 8.33
C LEU A 118 26.88 -18.89 6.92
N GLY A 119 26.81 -17.90 6.02
CA GLY A 119 27.48 -17.88 4.72
C GLY A 119 27.37 -16.50 4.09
N SER A 120 28.44 -15.71 4.22
CA SER A 120 28.61 -14.33 3.76
C SER A 120 28.52 -14.15 2.21
N PRO A 121 28.41 -12.90 1.73
CA PRO A 121 27.88 -12.57 0.40
C PRO A 121 28.94 -12.53 -0.71
N THR A 122 28.64 -13.15 -1.85
CA THR A 122 29.49 -13.09 -3.04
C THR A 122 29.25 -11.79 -3.82
N ARG A 123 30.21 -10.87 -3.64
CA ARG A 123 30.91 -10.06 -4.65
C ARG A 123 30.37 -10.18 -6.09
N TYR A 124 29.77 -9.10 -6.63
CA TYR A 124 29.63 -8.92 -8.08
C TYR A 124 30.61 -7.85 -8.57
N GLN A 125 31.55 -8.30 -9.40
CA GLN A 125 32.53 -7.52 -10.13
C GLN A 125 31.84 -6.68 -11.22
N SER A 126 32.28 -5.43 -11.30
CA SER A 126 32.07 -4.52 -12.43
C SER A 126 32.87 -5.02 -13.63
N TYR A 127 32.19 -5.25 -14.76
CA TYR A 127 32.85 -5.51 -16.03
C TYR A 127 33.15 -4.17 -16.71
N LYS A 128 34.45 -3.91 -16.89
CA LYS A 128 34.97 -2.94 -17.85
C LYS A 128 34.57 -3.38 -19.26
N ILE A 129 33.94 -2.47 -20.00
CA ILE A 129 33.71 -2.62 -21.44
C ILE A 129 35.08 -2.58 -22.12
N SER A 130 35.55 -3.73 -22.59
CA SER A 130 36.66 -3.82 -23.54
C SER A 130 36.09 -4.23 -24.88
N SER A 131 36.50 -3.51 -25.92
CA SER A 131 36.12 -3.74 -27.29
C SER A 131 36.54 -5.14 -27.75
N GLN A 132 35.59 -6.03 -27.97
CA GLN A 132 35.76 -7.12 -28.91
C GLN A 132 34.40 -7.53 -29.46
N ARG A 133 34.26 -7.31 -30.76
CA ARG A 133 33.09 -7.63 -31.58
C ARG A 133 33.20 -9.12 -31.93
N GLU A 134 32.78 -9.99 -31.03
CA GLU A 134 32.58 -11.41 -31.33
C GLU A 134 31.11 -11.64 -31.72
N LEU A 135 30.92 -12.21 -32.91
CA LEU A 135 29.61 -12.65 -33.40
C LEU A 135 29.05 -13.69 -32.43
N CYS A 136 28.03 -13.31 -31.66
CA CYS A 136 27.33 -14.22 -30.76
C CYS A 136 26.57 -15.27 -31.60
N SER A 137 27.00 -16.53 -31.54
CA SER A 137 26.31 -17.62 -32.23
C SER A 137 24.92 -17.86 -31.61
N THR A 138 23.96 -18.28 -32.43
CA THR A 138 22.56 -18.52 -32.03
C THR A 138 22.41 -19.57 -30.91
N VAL A 139 23.42 -20.42 -30.72
CA VAL A 139 23.48 -21.46 -29.68
C VAL A 139 23.69 -20.85 -28.28
N ASP A 140 24.48 -19.78 -28.19
CA ASP A 140 24.89 -19.14 -26.94
C ASP A 140 23.77 -18.28 -26.31
N VAL A 141 22.83 -17.83 -27.13
CA VAL A 141 21.65 -17.07 -26.71
C VAL A 141 20.57 -17.99 -26.15
N SER A 142 20.38 -19.17 -26.75
CA SER A 142 19.40 -20.17 -26.28
C SER A 142 19.75 -20.66 -24.89
N GLU A 143 21.01 -20.99 -24.63
CA GLU A 143 21.48 -21.47 -23.32
C GLU A 143 21.37 -20.38 -22.24
N ARG A 144 21.58 -19.10 -22.58
CA ARG A 144 21.35 -17.98 -21.64
C ARG A 144 19.88 -17.78 -21.30
N ILE A 145 18.98 -17.96 -22.27
CA ILE A 145 17.54 -17.83 -22.05
C ILE A 145 17.02 -19.01 -21.23
N GLU A 146 17.50 -20.22 -21.51
CA GLU A 146 17.19 -21.41 -20.71
C GLU A 146 17.65 -21.21 -19.26
N ASN A 147 18.90 -20.78 -19.06
CA ASN A 147 19.45 -20.49 -17.73
C ASN A 147 18.69 -19.35 -17.03
N PHE A 148 18.29 -18.30 -17.74
CA PHE A 148 17.48 -17.21 -17.20
C PHE A 148 16.08 -17.69 -16.77
N THR A 149 15.45 -18.54 -17.58
CA THR A 149 14.12 -19.09 -17.32
C THR A 149 14.15 -20.07 -16.15
N GLN A 150 15.18 -20.91 -16.06
CA GLN A 150 15.40 -21.81 -14.94
C GLN A 150 15.74 -21.05 -13.64
N ARG A 151 16.56 -19.98 -13.71
CA ARG A 151 16.95 -19.19 -12.54
C ARG A 151 15.82 -18.30 -12.01
N SER A 152 14.96 -17.81 -12.90
CA SER A 152 13.86 -16.89 -12.53
C SER A 152 12.56 -17.63 -12.17
N PHE A 153 12.32 -18.81 -12.76
CA PHE A 153 11.05 -19.54 -12.61
C PHE A 153 11.21 -21.00 -12.18
N GLY A 154 12.43 -21.50 -11.97
CA GLY A 154 12.72 -22.89 -11.60
C GLY A 154 12.21 -23.30 -10.22
N LEU A 155 12.15 -22.36 -9.26
CA LEU A 155 11.67 -22.61 -7.89
C LEU A 155 10.17 -22.34 -7.70
N HIS A 156 9.51 -21.69 -8.66
CA HIS A 156 8.09 -21.34 -8.58
C HIS A 156 7.20 -22.49 -9.06
N ARG A 157 6.53 -23.17 -8.12
CA ARG A 157 5.52 -24.24 -8.35
C ARG A 157 4.25 -23.79 -9.09
N LYS A 158 4.15 -22.53 -9.54
CA LYS A 158 2.92 -21.92 -10.10
C LYS A 158 2.88 -21.85 -11.63
N LEU A 159 3.99 -22.01 -12.35
CA LEU A 159 4.00 -22.10 -13.81
C LEU A 159 4.20 -23.54 -14.25
N SER A 160 3.34 -24.03 -15.15
CA SER A 160 3.47 -25.35 -15.74
C SER A 160 4.69 -25.42 -16.66
N GLN A 161 5.20 -26.61 -16.94
CA GLN A 161 6.35 -26.80 -17.83
C GLN A 161 6.06 -26.33 -19.26
N SER A 162 4.80 -26.34 -19.71
CA SER A 162 4.38 -25.79 -21.00
C SER A 162 4.45 -24.26 -21.02
N ASP A 163 4.10 -23.60 -19.92
CA ASP A 163 4.15 -22.14 -19.84
C ASP A 163 5.59 -21.62 -19.84
N LYS A 164 6.50 -22.37 -19.20
CA LYS A 164 7.95 -22.08 -19.23
C LYS A 164 8.51 -22.15 -20.65
N ARG A 165 8.11 -23.17 -21.43
CA ARG A 165 8.49 -23.30 -22.84
C ARG A 165 7.88 -22.20 -23.72
N ALA A 166 6.66 -21.76 -23.42
CA ALA A 166 6.02 -20.66 -24.14
C ALA A 166 6.76 -19.33 -23.92
N VAL A 167 7.21 -19.06 -22.68
CA VAL A 167 8.01 -17.87 -22.35
C VAL A 167 9.37 -17.92 -23.04
N GLU A 168 10.03 -19.08 -23.05
CA GLU A 168 11.31 -19.28 -23.73
C GLU A 168 11.20 -19.04 -25.24
N GLN A 169 10.18 -19.60 -25.89
CA GLN A 169 9.94 -19.37 -27.32
C GLN A 169 9.61 -17.91 -27.63
N PHE A 170 8.80 -17.25 -26.79
CA PHE A 170 8.50 -15.83 -26.94
C PHE A 170 9.76 -14.96 -26.87
N LEU A 171 10.65 -15.22 -25.91
CA LEU A 171 11.90 -14.46 -25.77
C LEU A 171 12.85 -14.68 -26.97
N LEU A 172 12.94 -15.92 -27.45
CA LEU A 172 13.71 -16.25 -28.66
C LEU A 172 13.18 -15.53 -29.90
N GLU A 173 11.86 -15.43 -30.03
CA GLU A 173 11.21 -14.74 -31.15
C GLU A 173 11.43 -13.22 -31.10
N GLN A 174 11.35 -12.60 -29.91
CA GLN A 174 11.64 -11.19 -29.74
C GLN A 174 13.08 -10.83 -30.08
N ILE A 175 14.04 -11.68 -29.71
CA ILE A 175 15.46 -11.44 -30.02
C ILE A 175 15.71 -11.57 -31.54
N LYS A 176 15.07 -12.53 -32.22
CA LYS A 176 15.15 -12.64 -33.69
C LYS A 176 14.63 -11.38 -34.39
N LEU A 177 13.49 -10.86 -33.93
CA LEU A 177 12.91 -9.62 -34.47
C LEU A 177 13.81 -8.40 -34.25
N GLU A 178 14.43 -8.28 -33.08
CA GLU A 178 15.35 -7.17 -32.79
C GLU A 178 16.65 -7.27 -33.61
N VAL A 179 17.22 -8.48 -33.79
CA VAL A 179 18.38 -8.70 -34.67
C VAL A 179 18.06 -8.34 -36.13
N GLN A 180 16.87 -8.69 -36.61
CA GLN A 180 16.42 -8.35 -37.96
C GLN A 180 16.26 -6.83 -38.13
N LYS A 181 15.67 -6.15 -37.14
CA LYS A 181 15.52 -4.69 -37.11
C LYS A 181 16.87 -3.96 -37.07
N GLN A 182 17.85 -4.49 -36.32
CA GLN A 182 19.22 -3.96 -36.29
C GLN A 182 19.93 -4.15 -37.64
N ASN A 183 19.73 -5.29 -38.31
CA ASN A 183 20.28 -5.54 -39.64
C ASN A 183 19.66 -4.61 -40.71
N ASP A 184 18.37 -4.32 -40.63
CA ASP A 184 17.68 -3.37 -41.52
C ASP A 184 18.14 -1.91 -41.32
N LEU A 185 18.52 -1.54 -40.09
CA LEU A 185 19.13 -0.25 -39.78
C LEU A 185 20.55 -0.13 -40.34
N HIS A 186 21.32 -1.23 -40.32
CA HIS A 186 22.69 -1.24 -40.85
C HIS A 186 22.77 -1.32 -42.38
N SER A 187 21.80 -1.94 -43.06
CA SER A 187 21.76 -1.97 -44.53
C SER A 187 21.61 -0.57 -45.15
N LYS A 188 21.04 0.39 -44.42
CA LYS A 188 20.91 1.80 -44.83
C LYS A 188 22.13 2.68 -44.52
N SER A 189 23.16 2.16 -43.85
CA SER A 189 24.32 2.95 -43.37
C SER A 189 25.65 2.68 -44.06
N ASN A 190 25.71 1.82 -45.08
CA ASN A 190 26.94 1.61 -45.87
C ASN A 190 27.12 2.69 -46.95
N GLY A 191 27.35 3.94 -46.51
CA GLY A 191 27.83 5.02 -47.36
C GLY A 191 29.36 5.05 -47.38
N SER A 192 29.99 4.29 -48.27
CA SER A 192 31.36 4.58 -48.67
C SER A 192 31.37 5.98 -49.29
N ILE A 193 32.18 6.91 -48.74
CA ILE A 193 32.34 8.27 -49.30
C ILE A 193 32.65 8.11 -50.79
N PRO A 194 31.78 8.62 -51.69
CA PRO A 194 31.95 8.45 -53.13
C PRO A 194 33.35 8.84 -53.58
N SER A 195 33.96 8.05 -54.47
CA SER A 195 35.34 8.23 -54.95
C SER A 195 35.63 9.65 -55.46
N HIS A 196 34.62 10.31 -56.04
CA HIS A 196 34.74 11.69 -56.51
C HIS A 196 34.98 12.71 -55.36
N ILE A 197 34.39 12.49 -54.18
CA ILE A 197 34.59 13.37 -53.00
C ILE A 197 36.00 13.15 -52.42
N LYS A 198 36.47 11.90 -52.39
CA LYS A 198 37.85 11.58 -52.01
C LYS A 198 38.87 12.19 -52.98
N GLN A 199 38.61 12.11 -54.28
CA GLN A 199 39.47 12.76 -55.28
C GLN A 199 39.43 14.29 -55.17
N TRP A 200 38.27 14.88 -54.89
CA TRP A 200 38.15 16.32 -54.70
C TRP A 200 38.93 16.82 -53.48
N LEU A 201 38.85 16.10 -52.36
CA LEU A 201 39.65 16.40 -51.15
C LEU A 201 41.15 16.22 -51.38
N LEU A 202 41.55 15.22 -52.16
CA LEU A 202 42.96 15.02 -52.50
C LEU A 202 43.50 16.13 -53.42
N ASN A 203 42.72 16.52 -54.44
CA ASN A 203 43.10 17.59 -55.38
C ASN A 203 43.17 18.96 -54.70
N THR A 204 42.27 19.25 -53.77
CA THR A 204 42.31 20.48 -52.98
C THR A 204 43.52 20.50 -52.06
N HIS A 205 43.83 19.38 -51.40
CA HIS A 205 45.02 19.28 -50.56
C HIS A 205 46.33 19.46 -51.35
N ILE A 206 46.44 18.88 -52.55
CA ILE A 206 47.60 19.06 -53.43
C ILE A 206 47.74 20.53 -53.86
N LYS A 207 46.64 21.20 -54.25
CA LYS A 207 46.66 22.62 -54.61
C LYS A 207 47.12 23.53 -53.45
N PHE A 208 46.62 23.28 -52.24
CA PHE A 208 47.06 24.01 -51.06
C PHE A 208 48.54 23.78 -50.76
N LYS A 209 49.01 22.54 -50.92
CA LYS A 209 50.41 22.19 -50.69
C LYS A 209 51.35 22.86 -51.69
N VAL A 210 51.01 22.87 -52.98
CA VAL A 210 51.78 23.60 -54.01
C VAL A 210 51.84 25.10 -53.70
N HIS A 211 50.74 25.71 -53.27
CA HIS A 211 50.74 27.13 -52.90
C HIS A 211 51.57 27.43 -51.64
N ILE A 212 51.57 26.53 -50.65
CA ILE A 212 52.40 26.65 -49.44
C ILE A 212 53.88 26.48 -49.78
N ASP A 213 54.22 25.52 -50.64
CA ASP A 213 55.60 25.26 -51.06
C ASP A 213 56.15 26.43 -51.91
N CYS A 214 55.32 27.05 -52.78
CA CYS A 214 55.68 28.28 -53.49
C CYS A 214 55.92 29.50 -52.58
N LEU A 215 55.30 29.54 -51.39
CA LEU A 215 55.56 30.59 -50.39
C LEU A 215 56.86 30.37 -49.62
N GLN A 216 57.44 29.16 -49.68
CA GLN A 216 58.63 28.81 -48.91
C GLN A 216 59.95 28.92 -49.70
N GLU A 217 59.92 28.91 -51.04
CA GLU A 217 61.16 28.84 -51.85
C GLU A 217 61.70 30.16 -52.43
N GLU A 218 61.01 31.31 -52.36
CA GLU A 218 61.47 32.51 -53.09
C GLU A 218 61.79 33.71 -52.20
N SER A 219 63.08 33.89 -51.93
CA SER A 219 63.69 35.14 -51.47
C SER A 219 63.66 36.19 -52.60
N ILE A 220 62.54 36.88 -52.77
CA ILE A 220 62.38 37.94 -53.78
C ILE A 220 62.13 39.30 -53.09
N SER A 221 62.79 40.33 -53.62
CA SER A 221 62.81 41.71 -53.16
C SER A 221 61.42 42.36 -53.09
N LYS A 222 61.19 43.13 -52.01
CA LYS A 222 59.90 43.73 -51.60
C LYS A 222 59.18 44.60 -52.64
N GLU A 223 59.85 45.10 -53.68
CA GLU A 223 59.23 45.97 -54.70
C GLU A 223 58.52 45.20 -55.82
N GLU A 224 58.95 43.99 -56.18
CA GLU A 224 58.24 43.13 -57.16
C GLU A 224 57.04 42.39 -56.53
N LEU A 225 57.03 42.24 -55.20
CA LEU A 225 55.88 41.70 -54.47
C LEU A 225 54.64 42.59 -54.62
N HIS A 226 54.75 43.91 -54.47
CA HIS A 226 53.55 44.75 -54.45
C HIS A 226 52.78 44.74 -55.79
N THR A 227 53.47 44.63 -56.92
CA THR A 227 52.84 44.52 -58.24
C THR A 227 52.30 43.11 -58.50
N SER A 228 53.04 42.06 -58.18
CA SER A 228 52.60 40.67 -58.39
C SER A 228 51.40 40.27 -57.50
N TYR A 229 51.40 40.66 -56.22
CA TYR A 229 50.27 40.43 -55.32
C TYR A 229 49.07 41.30 -55.68
N SER A 230 49.26 42.52 -56.20
CA SER A 230 48.14 43.35 -56.66
C SER A 230 47.48 42.79 -57.92
N ILE A 231 48.28 42.30 -58.88
CA ILE A 231 47.77 41.63 -60.09
C ILE A 231 47.05 40.32 -59.72
N SER A 232 47.60 39.57 -58.76
CA SER A 232 46.98 38.34 -58.24
C SER A 232 45.67 38.62 -57.50
N PHE A 233 45.61 39.71 -56.73
CA PHE A 233 44.41 40.12 -56.02
C PHE A 233 43.32 40.61 -56.99
N GLU A 234 43.67 41.39 -58.03
CA GLU A 234 42.72 41.77 -59.09
C GLU A 234 42.16 40.56 -59.83
N ILE A 235 42.99 39.54 -60.11
CA ILE A 235 42.53 38.31 -60.75
C ILE A 235 41.57 37.54 -59.83
N ILE A 236 41.87 37.46 -58.53
CA ILE A 236 41.00 36.82 -57.53
C ILE A 236 39.69 37.61 -57.38
N GLU A 237 39.74 38.93 -57.35
CA GLU A 237 38.57 39.80 -57.27
C GLU A 237 37.66 39.59 -58.49
N LYS A 238 38.24 39.53 -59.69
CA LYS A 238 37.51 39.24 -60.94
C LYS A 238 36.92 37.82 -60.96
N GLN A 239 37.61 36.85 -60.35
CA GLN A 239 37.10 35.48 -60.18
C GLN A 239 35.95 35.43 -59.16
N ILE A 240 36.03 36.19 -58.07
CA ILE A 240 34.95 36.32 -57.09
C ILE A 240 33.74 36.98 -57.75
N GLU A 241 33.94 38.05 -58.53
CA GLU A 241 32.88 38.75 -59.23
C GLU A 241 32.17 37.86 -60.28
N THR A 242 32.94 37.07 -61.04
CA THR A 242 32.36 36.08 -61.97
C THR A 242 31.62 34.95 -61.26
N LEU A 243 32.10 34.49 -60.09
CA LEU A 243 31.39 33.52 -59.26
C LEU A 243 30.09 34.09 -58.67
N LEU A 244 30.10 35.34 -58.20
CA LEU A 244 28.92 36.03 -57.70
C LEU A 244 27.86 36.18 -58.80
N ASN A 245 28.26 36.61 -60.00
CA ASN A 245 27.38 36.69 -61.17
C ASN A 245 26.81 35.32 -61.55
N ARG A 246 27.60 34.25 -61.41
CA ARG A 246 27.14 32.88 -61.68
C ARG A 246 26.13 32.40 -60.63
N ILE A 247 26.35 32.69 -59.35
CA ILE A 247 25.40 32.38 -58.28
C ILE A 247 24.08 33.10 -58.52
N GLN A 248 24.13 34.39 -58.84
CA GLN A 248 22.93 35.18 -59.14
C GLN A 248 22.15 34.63 -60.35
N SER A 249 22.86 34.22 -61.40
CA SER A 249 22.23 33.55 -62.56
C SER A 249 21.59 32.20 -62.19
N LEU A 250 22.21 31.42 -61.32
CA LEU A 250 21.63 30.16 -60.83
C LEU A 250 20.42 30.39 -59.92
N GLU A 251 20.42 31.44 -59.10
CA GLU A 251 19.27 31.85 -58.29
C GLU A 251 18.08 32.28 -59.16
N GLU A 252 18.34 33.01 -60.24
CA GLU A 252 17.31 33.42 -61.20
C GLU A 252 16.74 32.22 -61.98
N GLN A 253 17.61 31.29 -62.41
CA GLN A 253 17.17 30.03 -63.03
C GLN A 253 16.37 29.16 -62.06
N MET A 254 16.80 29.09 -60.80
CA MET A 254 16.09 28.35 -59.77
C MET A 254 14.71 28.98 -59.48
N THR A 255 14.63 30.31 -59.44
CA THR A 255 13.36 31.06 -59.27
C THR A 255 12.41 30.80 -60.45
N ASN A 256 12.91 30.85 -61.68
CA ASN A 256 12.15 30.54 -62.89
C ASN A 256 11.67 29.07 -62.94
N LEU A 257 12.49 28.12 -62.48
CA LEU A 257 12.08 26.72 -62.36
C LEU A 257 10.99 26.52 -61.31
N TYR A 258 11.02 27.27 -60.20
CA TYR A 258 9.97 27.27 -59.20
C TYR A 258 8.64 27.84 -59.72
N ASP A 259 8.69 28.88 -60.56
CA ASP A 259 7.49 29.44 -61.20
C ASP A 259 6.90 28.48 -62.26
N VAL A 260 7.74 27.79 -63.05
CA VAL A 260 7.31 26.82 -64.06
C VAL A 260 6.74 25.54 -63.45
N LEU A 261 7.25 25.11 -62.29
CA LEU A 261 6.80 23.89 -61.62
C LEU A 261 5.53 24.07 -60.77
N GLY A 262 5.02 25.29 -60.61
CA GLY A 262 3.76 25.56 -59.90
C GLY A 262 3.77 25.12 -58.42
N GLU A 263 4.95 24.89 -57.83
CA GLU A 263 5.09 24.48 -56.44
C GLU A 263 4.88 25.70 -55.52
N THR A 264 3.60 25.95 -55.19
CA THR A 264 3.18 26.96 -54.20
C THR A 264 3.68 26.69 -52.78
N THR A 265 4.36 25.55 -52.54
CA THR A 265 5.10 25.35 -51.31
C THR A 265 6.46 26.03 -51.41
N ARG A 266 6.48 27.35 -51.20
CA ARG A 266 7.54 27.89 -50.32
C ARG A 266 7.54 26.95 -49.13
N LYS A 267 8.61 26.18 -48.90
CA LYS A 267 8.84 25.67 -47.54
C LYS A 267 8.76 26.90 -46.66
N LYS A 268 7.67 27.03 -45.89
CA LYS A 268 7.38 28.23 -45.09
C LYS A 268 8.67 28.57 -44.34
N SER A 269 9.02 29.86 -44.30
CA SER A 269 10.22 30.34 -43.61
C SER A 269 10.40 29.57 -42.29
N PRO A 270 11.61 29.07 -41.97
CA PRO A 270 11.85 28.33 -40.73
C PRO A 270 11.24 29.00 -39.49
N ALA A 271 11.17 30.33 -39.46
CA ALA A 271 10.49 31.12 -38.43
C ALA A 271 8.99 30.78 -38.27
N LEU A 272 8.23 30.70 -39.37
CA LEU A 272 6.81 30.33 -39.36
C LEU A 272 6.59 28.87 -38.96
N LEU A 273 7.56 27.99 -39.21
CA LEU A 273 7.50 26.59 -38.78
C LEU A 273 7.70 26.49 -37.27
N VAL A 274 8.68 27.23 -36.73
CA VAL A 274 8.95 27.33 -35.29
C VAL A 274 7.74 27.94 -34.57
N GLU A 275 7.13 28.99 -35.10
CA GLU A 275 5.93 29.61 -34.52
C GLU A 275 4.73 28.66 -34.48
N ASN A 276 4.52 27.87 -35.54
CA ASN A 276 3.48 26.82 -35.54
C ASN A 276 3.75 25.70 -34.53
N ILE A 277 5.01 25.32 -34.33
CA ILE A 277 5.40 24.33 -33.32
C ILE A 277 5.17 24.91 -31.92
N LEU A 278 5.53 26.18 -31.70
CA LEU A 278 5.34 26.86 -30.42
C LEU A 278 3.87 26.92 -30.03
N HIS A 279 2.98 27.28 -30.96
CA HIS A 279 1.54 27.26 -30.74
C HIS A 279 1.02 25.86 -30.39
N LYS A 280 1.51 24.82 -31.08
CA LYS A 280 1.15 23.43 -30.76
C LYS A 280 1.65 23.00 -29.37
N CYS A 281 2.85 23.42 -28.97
CA CYS A 281 3.37 23.19 -27.63
C CYS A 281 2.49 23.86 -26.57
N GLN A 282 2.11 25.12 -26.77
CA GLN A 282 1.21 25.85 -25.86
C GLN A 282 -0.18 25.21 -25.75
N ASP A 283 -0.73 24.71 -26.86
CA ASP A 283 -1.99 23.97 -26.86
C ASP A 283 -1.90 22.65 -26.08
N ILE A 284 -0.78 21.94 -26.20
CA ILE A 284 -0.52 20.71 -25.46
C ILE A 284 -0.35 21.00 -23.98
N GLU A 285 0.40 22.04 -23.61
CA GLU A 285 0.58 22.49 -22.23
C GLU A 285 -0.77 22.85 -21.60
N SER A 286 -1.60 23.62 -22.31
CA SER A 286 -2.94 23.99 -21.85
C SER A 286 -3.84 22.78 -21.64
N LYS A 287 -3.75 21.75 -22.48
CA LYS A 287 -4.49 20.48 -22.31
C LYS A 287 -3.97 19.67 -21.14
N LEU A 288 -2.65 19.66 -20.94
CA LEU A 288 -1.99 18.96 -19.85
C LEU A 288 -2.36 19.60 -18.51
N GLU A 289 -2.41 20.93 -18.42
CA GLU A 289 -2.84 21.65 -17.22
C GLU A 289 -4.31 21.35 -16.86
N ARG A 290 -5.20 21.28 -17.86
CA ARG A 290 -6.60 20.87 -17.62
C ARG A 290 -6.69 19.45 -17.07
N LYS A 291 -5.89 18.53 -17.62
CA LYS A 291 -5.84 17.14 -17.14
C LYS A 291 -5.26 17.03 -15.74
N GLN A 292 -4.26 17.86 -15.41
CA GLN A 292 -3.72 17.94 -14.05
C GLN A 292 -4.79 18.40 -13.06
N LYS A 293 -5.56 19.45 -13.38
CA LYS A 293 -6.69 19.91 -12.53
C LYS A 293 -7.76 18.83 -12.34
N GLU A 294 -8.04 18.05 -13.38
CA GLU A 294 -8.98 16.92 -13.29
C GLU A 294 -8.46 15.81 -12.35
N ILE A 295 -7.17 15.50 -12.41
CA ILE A 295 -6.50 14.55 -11.49
C ILE A 295 -6.56 15.06 -10.05
N ASP A 296 -6.27 16.34 -9.83
CA ASP A 296 -6.29 16.94 -8.48
C ASP A 296 -7.71 16.92 -7.90
N ASN A 297 -8.72 17.20 -8.72
CA ASN A 297 -10.13 17.09 -8.32
C ASN A 297 -10.52 15.66 -7.94
N MET A 298 -10.16 14.66 -8.76
CA MET A 298 -10.40 13.25 -8.45
C MET A 298 -9.62 12.80 -7.20
N SER A 299 -8.41 13.32 -6.98
CA SER A 299 -7.62 13.04 -5.78
C SER A 299 -8.31 13.58 -4.52
N ASN A 300 -8.86 14.79 -4.58
CA ASN A 300 -9.63 15.38 -3.48
C ASN A 300 -10.91 14.59 -3.19
N GLU A 301 -11.65 14.20 -4.23
CA GLU A 301 -12.85 13.36 -4.08
C GLU A 301 -12.50 12.00 -3.46
N ASN A 302 -11.42 11.36 -3.89
CA ASN A 302 -10.94 10.11 -3.30
C ASN A 302 -10.55 10.27 -1.83
N TYR A 303 -9.96 11.41 -1.46
CA TYR A 303 -9.63 11.71 -0.07
C TYR A 303 -10.89 11.84 0.79
N GLU A 304 -11.90 12.58 0.32
CA GLU A 304 -13.19 12.71 1.01
C GLU A 304 -13.92 11.36 1.13
N LEU A 305 -13.96 10.57 0.06
CA LEU A 305 -14.51 9.20 0.09
C LEU A 305 -13.78 8.31 1.09
N THR A 306 -12.45 8.47 1.22
CA THR A 306 -11.66 7.72 2.20
C THR A 306 -12.03 8.11 3.63
N ILE A 307 -12.23 9.40 3.91
CA ILE A 307 -12.72 9.85 5.23
C ILE A 307 -14.10 9.29 5.51
N LEU A 308 -15.01 9.37 4.54
CA LEU A 308 -16.40 8.92 4.71
C LEU A 308 -16.46 7.40 4.93
N LYS A 309 -15.64 6.63 4.21
CA LYS A 309 -15.47 5.18 4.42
C LYS A 309 -14.99 4.87 5.83
N LYS A 310 -14.02 5.62 6.37
CA LYS A 310 -13.55 5.43 7.77
C LYS A 310 -14.64 5.73 8.79
N LYS A 311 -15.42 6.81 8.58
CA LYS A 311 -16.56 7.14 9.45
C LYS A 311 -17.63 6.04 9.44
N LEU A 312 -17.98 5.53 8.26
CA LEU A 312 -18.96 4.45 8.13
C LEU A 312 -18.48 3.16 8.78
N ALA A 313 -17.19 2.81 8.62
CA ALA A 313 -16.61 1.64 9.28
C ALA A 313 -16.69 1.74 10.81
N HIS A 314 -16.43 2.92 11.37
CA HIS A 314 -16.56 3.16 12.80
C HIS A 314 -18.03 3.06 13.27
N GLU A 315 -18.98 3.61 12.52
CA GLU A 315 -20.42 3.46 12.84
C GLU A 315 -20.86 1.99 12.82
N LEU A 316 -20.36 1.21 11.86
CA LEU A 316 -20.66 -0.21 11.75
C LEU A 316 -20.11 -1.00 12.95
N GLN A 317 -18.87 -0.72 13.37
CA GLN A 317 -18.29 -1.28 14.60
C GLN A 317 -19.11 -0.96 15.85
N LEU A 318 -19.61 0.29 15.98
CA LEU A 318 -20.48 0.66 17.09
C LEU A 318 -21.80 -0.13 17.08
N LYS A 319 -22.40 -0.33 15.89
CA LYS A 319 -23.62 -1.13 15.76
C LYS A 319 -23.38 -2.61 16.08
N ASP A 320 -22.24 -3.17 15.70
CA ASP A 320 -21.88 -4.55 16.03
C ASP A 320 -21.77 -4.75 17.55
N VAL A 321 -21.10 -3.81 18.25
CA VAL A 321 -21.03 -3.85 19.72
C VAL A 321 -22.42 -3.73 20.35
N GLN A 322 -23.29 -2.86 19.83
CA GLN A 322 -24.67 -2.75 20.32
C GLN A 322 -25.48 -4.03 20.08
N LEU A 323 -25.30 -4.68 18.93
CA LEU A 323 -25.94 -5.96 18.64
C LEU A 323 -25.44 -7.06 19.57
N GLU A 324 -24.14 -7.11 19.85
CA GLU A 324 -23.56 -8.08 20.79
C GLU A 324 -24.12 -7.90 22.20
N VAL A 325 -24.24 -6.65 22.68
CA VAL A 325 -24.88 -6.35 23.98
C VAL A 325 -26.34 -6.83 23.99
N LYS A 326 -27.11 -6.58 22.93
CA LYS A 326 -28.50 -7.04 22.81
C LYS A 326 -28.60 -8.57 22.76
N CYS A 327 -27.73 -9.24 22.01
CA CYS A 327 -27.65 -10.69 21.96
C CYS A 327 -27.38 -11.28 23.35
N ASN A 328 -26.42 -10.73 24.08
CA ASN A 328 -26.11 -11.15 25.45
C ASN A 328 -27.31 -10.95 26.39
N GLN A 329 -28.04 -9.84 26.26
CA GLN A 329 -29.25 -9.62 27.05
C GLN A 329 -30.36 -10.62 26.71
N ILE A 330 -30.56 -10.92 25.42
CA ILE A 330 -31.53 -11.94 24.98
C ILE A 330 -31.16 -13.30 25.55
N SER A 331 -29.88 -13.70 25.52
CA SER A 331 -29.43 -14.97 26.08
C SER A 331 -29.69 -15.07 27.59
N ARG A 332 -29.49 -13.99 28.35
CA ARG A 332 -29.83 -13.94 29.79
C ARG A 332 -31.33 -14.14 30.01
N LEU A 333 -32.16 -13.38 29.32
CA LEU A 333 -33.62 -13.48 29.42
C LEU A 333 -34.13 -14.87 28.99
N GLN A 334 -33.50 -15.49 27.99
CA GLN A 334 -33.82 -16.87 27.59
C GLN A 334 -33.48 -17.87 28.69
N GLN A 335 -32.37 -17.68 29.40
CA GLN A 335 -31.99 -18.54 30.53
C GLN A 335 -32.94 -18.36 31.72
N GLU A 336 -33.33 -17.13 32.04
CA GLU A 336 -34.33 -16.82 33.07
C GLU A 336 -35.69 -17.44 32.72
N ASN A 337 -36.16 -17.28 31.48
CA ASN A 337 -37.40 -17.90 31.02
C ASN A 337 -37.35 -19.44 31.13
N LYS A 338 -36.23 -20.07 30.78
CA LYS A 338 -36.07 -21.53 30.95
C LYS A 338 -36.16 -21.94 32.42
N ALA A 339 -35.55 -21.17 33.33
CA ALA A 339 -35.62 -21.43 34.77
C ALA A 339 -37.06 -21.29 35.30
N LEU A 340 -37.77 -20.23 34.91
CA LEU A 340 -39.17 -20.01 35.29
C LEU A 340 -40.10 -21.10 34.76
N VAL A 341 -39.89 -21.58 33.53
CA VAL A 341 -40.66 -22.70 32.97
C VAL A 341 -40.45 -23.98 33.79
N ALA A 342 -39.21 -24.28 34.18
CA ALA A 342 -38.91 -25.44 35.02
C ALA A 342 -39.56 -25.32 36.42
N GLU A 343 -39.57 -24.12 37.01
CA GLU A 343 -40.25 -23.85 38.27
C GLU A 343 -41.76 -24.01 38.16
N MET A 344 -42.37 -23.51 37.06
CA MET A 344 -43.78 -23.71 36.76
C MET A 344 -44.15 -25.19 36.62
N GLU A 345 -43.31 -26.00 35.98
CA GLU A 345 -43.51 -27.45 35.90
C GLU A 345 -43.46 -28.11 37.28
N ASN A 346 -42.52 -27.70 38.14
CA ASN A 346 -42.42 -28.20 39.51
C ASN A 346 -43.64 -27.81 40.35
N LEU A 347 -44.09 -26.55 40.27
CA LEU A 347 -45.30 -26.08 40.94
C LEU A 347 -46.53 -26.85 40.46
N LYS A 348 -46.63 -27.14 39.16
CA LYS A 348 -47.72 -27.95 38.60
C LYS A 348 -47.72 -29.37 39.16
N LYS A 349 -46.55 -30.00 39.31
CA LYS A 349 -46.42 -31.31 39.97
C LYS A 349 -46.87 -31.24 41.43
N VAL A 350 -46.38 -30.26 42.20
CA VAL A 350 -46.77 -30.06 43.60
C VAL A 350 -48.28 -29.87 43.72
N TYR A 351 -48.87 -29.02 42.89
CA TYR A 351 -50.31 -28.80 42.84
C TYR A 351 -51.08 -30.10 42.55
N SER A 352 -50.65 -30.90 41.58
CA SER A 352 -51.25 -32.21 41.30
C SER A 352 -51.24 -33.10 42.55
N THR A 353 -50.09 -33.25 43.22
CA THR A 353 -49.99 -34.06 44.45
C THR A 353 -50.86 -33.52 45.58
N GLN A 354 -51.01 -32.19 45.68
CA GLN A 354 -51.87 -31.56 46.67
C GLN A 354 -53.35 -31.87 46.39
N THR A 355 -53.79 -31.80 45.14
CA THR A 355 -55.17 -32.14 44.77
C THR A 355 -55.48 -33.62 45.02
N GLU A 356 -54.52 -34.53 44.81
CA GLU A 356 -54.68 -35.94 45.16
C GLU A 356 -54.82 -36.12 46.68
N LYS A 357 -53.97 -35.47 47.47
CA LYS A 357 -54.08 -35.47 48.93
C LYS A 357 -55.43 -34.94 49.41
N GLU A 358 -55.92 -33.85 48.82
CA GLU A 358 -57.25 -33.30 49.14
C GLU A 358 -58.37 -34.29 48.83
N LYS A 359 -58.33 -34.98 47.69
CA LYS A 359 -59.28 -36.06 47.38
C LYS A 359 -59.22 -37.17 48.43
N THR A 360 -58.02 -37.64 48.80
CA THR A 360 -57.87 -38.66 49.85
C THR A 360 -58.39 -38.17 51.20
N LEU A 361 -58.18 -36.89 51.54
CA LEU A 361 -58.69 -36.30 52.77
C LEU A 361 -60.22 -36.26 52.78
N THR A 362 -60.86 -35.86 51.67
CA THR A 362 -62.32 -35.87 51.55
C THR A 362 -62.91 -37.28 51.68
N GLU A 363 -62.22 -38.28 51.13
CA GLU A 363 -62.63 -39.69 51.25
C GLU A 363 -62.48 -40.20 52.69
N LEU A 364 -61.36 -39.89 53.35
CA LEU A 364 -61.17 -40.21 54.77
C LEU A 364 -62.20 -39.51 55.65
N GLN A 365 -62.55 -38.26 55.36
CA GLN A 365 -63.61 -37.53 56.07
C GLN A 365 -64.97 -38.21 55.89
N ARG A 366 -65.29 -38.72 54.69
CA ARG A 366 -66.49 -39.51 54.43
C ARG A 366 -66.52 -40.77 55.29
N ILE A 367 -65.46 -41.56 55.27
CA ILE A 367 -65.35 -42.80 56.07
C ILE A 367 -65.48 -42.50 57.58
N VAL A 368 -64.82 -41.45 58.07
CA VAL A 368 -64.92 -41.04 59.48
C VAL A 368 -66.36 -40.65 59.83
N ASN A 369 -67.05 -39.94 58.94
CA ASN A 369 -68.45 -39.59 59.14
C ASN A 369 -69.33 -40.86 59.15
N ASP A 370 -69.15 -41.79 58.22
CA ASP A 370 -69.91 -43.05 58.18
C ASP A 370 -69.69 -43.88 59.45
N LEU A 371 -68.44 -43.98 59.93
CA LEU A 371 -68.12 -44.65 61.19
C LEU A 371 -68.74 -43.95 62.40
N ARG A 372 -68.84 -42.61 62.40
CA ARG A 372 -69.56 -41.87 63.44
C ARG A 372 -71.05 -42.19 63.41
N HIS A 373 -71.69 -42.16 62.24
CA HIS A 373 -73.10 -42.52 62.11
C HIS A 373 -73.36 -43.97 62.55
N SER A 374 -72.51 -44.92 62.16
CA SER A 374 -72.61 -46.32 62.58
C SER A 374 -72.42 -46.47 64.09
N ARG A 375 -71.45 -45.76 64.68
CA ARG A 375 -71.28 -45.73 66.14
C ARG A 375 -72.53 -45.19 66.83
N ASP A 376 -73.08 -44.09 66.34
CA ASP A 376 -74.27 -43.46 66.92
C ASP A 376 -75.48 -44.41 66.81
N GLN A 377 -75.66 -45.07 65.66
CA GLN A 377 -76.69 -46.10 65.47
C GLN A 377 -76.53 -47.29 66.45
N VAL A 378 -75.32 -47.85 66.59
CA VAL A 378 -75.04 -48.93 67.55
C VAL A 378 -75.25 -48.47 68.98
N GLN A 379 -74.96 -47.21 69.28
CA GLN A 379 -75.21 -46.62 70.59
C GLN A 379 -76.70 -46.51 70.86
N ASP A 380 -77.49 -46.06 69.87
CA ASP A 380 -78.95 -45.99 69.94
C ASP A 380 -79.56 -47.40 70.09
N GLU A 381 -79.15 -48.38 69.28
CA GLU A 381 -79.57 -49.78 69.40
C GLU A 381 -79.23 -50.36 70.78
N ASN A 382 -78.05 -50.07 71.32
CA ASN A 382 -77.68 -50.47 72.68
C ASN A 382 -78.54 -49.79 73.74
N THR A 383 -78.91 -48.52 73.57
CA THR A 383 -79.84 -47.85 74.49
C THR A 383 -81.24 -48.45 74.42
N GLU A 384 -81.70 -48.82 73.22
CA GLU A 384 -83.00 -49.47 73.01
C GLU A 384 -83.01 -50.89 73.61
N LEU A 385 -81.94 -51.67 73.40
CA LEU A 385 -81.78 -52.99 74.00
C LEU A 385 -81.70 -52.90 75.52
N LYS A 386 -80.95 -51.94 76.07
CA LYS A 386 -80.95 -51.66 77.52
C LYS A 386 -82.35 -51.36 78.01
N TYR A 387 -83.10 -50.51 77.32
CA TYR A 387 -84.48 -50.19 77.67
C TYR A 387 -85.40 -51.42 77.63
N LYS A 388 -85.31 -52.26 76.59
CA LYS A 388 -86.06 -53.52 76.47
C LYS A 388 -85.69 -54.54 77.56
N LEU A 389 -84.41 -54.63 77.90
CA LEU A 389 -83.92 -55.52 78.95
C LEU A 389 -84.36 -55.05 80.34
N GLU A 390 -84.39 -53.73 80.57
CA GLU A 390 -84.96 -53.11 81.76
C GLU A 390 -86.49 -53.35 81.84
N GLN A 391 -87.21 -53.25 80.72
CA GLN A 391 -88.64 -53.60 80.66
C GLN A 391 -88.89 -55.08 80.93
N GLN A 392 -88.06 -55.99 80.41
CA GLN A 392 -88.18 -57.42 80.73
C GLN A 392 -87.87 -57.69 82.20
N ARG A 393 -86.83 -57.07 82.77
CA ARG A 393 -86.57 -57.10 84.22
C ARG A 393 -87.76 -56.60 85.03
N ALA A 394 -88.40 -55.51 84.60
CA ALA A 394 -89.61 -54.98 85.22
C ALA A 394 -90.81 -55.94 85.12
N ARG A 395 -90.93 -56.75 84.06
CA ARG A 395 -91.97 -57.79 83.93
C ARG A 395 -91.75 -59.00 84.83
N PHE A 396 -90.50 -59.30 85.23
CA PHE A 396 -90.18 -60.37 86.19
C PHE A 396 -90.12 -59.89 87.64
N LEU A 397 -90.26 -58.58 87.89
CA LEU A 397 -90.31 -58.02 89.23
C LEU A 397 -91.76 -57.76 89.64
N SER A 398 -92.29 -58.70 90.44
CA SER A 398 -93.44 -58.45 91.29
C SER A 398 -93.21 -57.17 92.12
N PRO A 399 -94.18 -56.23 92.24
CA PRO A 399 -93.96 -54.99 92.96
C PRO A 399 -93.90 -55.24 94.47
N ARG A 400 -92.69 -55.47 95.02
CA ARG A 400 -92.48 -55.46 96.47
C ARG A 400 -91.17 -54.79 96.88
N ARG A 401 -91.37 -53.59 97.45
CA ARG A 401 -90.60 -52.90 98.50
C ARG A 401 -89.18 -52.37 98.20
N GLN A 402 -89.15 -51.03 98.25
CA GLN A 402 -88.36 -50.18 99.16
C GLN A 402 -86.83 -50.22 99.13
N SER A 403 -86.29 -49.01 99.35
CA SER A 403 -85.29 -48.69 100.38
C SER A 403 -83.98 -48.12 99.84
N SER A 404 -83.91 -46.79 99.93
CA SER A 404 -82.77 -45.97 100.35
C SER A 404 -81.39 -46.61 100.42
N TYR A 405 -80.43 -46.02 99.71
CA TYR A 405 -79.12 -45.73 100.31
C TYR A 405 -78.56 -44.40 99.80
N SER A 406 -78.02 -43.69 100.79
CA SER A 406 -77.49 -42.34 100.78
C SER A 406 -75.95 -42.39 100.67
N LYS A 407 -75.36 -41.21 100.44
CA LYS A 407 -73.97 -40.80 100.71
C LYS A 407 -72.93 -41.14 99.63
N ASN A 408 -71.90 -40.33 99.39
CA ASN A 408 -71.50 -38.96 99.69
C ASN A 408 -70.11 -38.78 99.03
N SER A 409 -69.58 -37.56 99.07
CA SER A 409 -68.18 -37.13 98.80
C SER A 409 -67.83 -36.87 97.33
N ASN A 410 -67.62 -35.63 96.89
CA ASN A 410 -66.56 -34.64 97.21
C ASN A 410 -65.13 -35.09 96.93
N SER A 411 -64.49 -34.38 96.00
CA SER A 411 -63.17 -33.71 96.10
C SER A 411 -62.56 -33.60 94.69
N LYS A 412 -62.43 -32.38 94.14
CA LYS A 412 -61.32 -31.41 94.28
C LYS A 412 -60.03 -31.82 93.56
N SER A 413 -59.39 -30.76 93.03
CA SER A 413 -57.96 -30.60 92.70
C SER A 413 -57.63 -30.78 91.22
N LEU A 414 -57.46 -29.70 90.45
CA LEU A 414 -56.31 -28.77 90.39
C LEU A 414 -55.02 -29.41 89.84
N ARG A 415 -54.48 -28.72 88.83
CA ARG A 415 -53.10 -28.63 88.31
C ARG A 415 -52.92 -29.23 86.92
N ALA A 416 -52.08 -28.68 86.03
CA ALA A 416 -51.33 -27.42 85.95
C ALA A 416 -50.52 -27.45 84.64
N LYS A 417 -50.09 -26.26 84.16
CA LYS A 417 -48.88 -26.01 83.32
C LYS A 417 -48.96 -26.59 81.88
N ALA A 418 -48.39 -26.03 80.83
CA ALA A 418 -47.37 -25.00 80.57
C ALA A 418 -47.62 -24.48 79.12
N ALA A 419 -47.53 -23.19 78.81
CA ALA A 419 -46.35 -22.41 78.40
C ALA A 419 -45.85 -22.60 76.94
N ASN A 420 -45.41 -21.46 76.39
CA ASN A 420 -44.58 -21.18 75.19
C ASN A 420 -45.27 -21.17 73.81
N LYS A 421 -45.37 -20.01 73.12
CA LYS A 421 -44.33 -19.18 72.45
C LYS A 421 -43.57 -19.91 71.33
N LYS A 422 -43.82 -19.49 70.08
CA LYS A 422 -42.88 -19.01 69.02
C LYS A 422 -43.56 -19.13 67.65
N LYS A 423 -43.80 -18.03 66.93
CA LYS A 423 -42.92 -17.46 65.88
C LYS A 423 -42.58 -18.44 64.75
N LEU A 424 -43.12 -18.17 63.56
CA LEU A 424 -42.57 -18.41 62.22
C LEU A 424 -43.27 -17.34 61.34
N ASN A 425 -42.69 -16.16 61.08
CA ASN A 425 -41.68 -15.87 60.06
C ASN A 425 -41.15 -17.06 59.26
N ASN A 426 -41.48 -17.09 57.97
CA ASN A 426 -40.57 -16.86 56.85
C ASN A 426 -41.45 -16.60 55.61
N ARG A 427 -41.29 -15.48 54.88
CA ARG A 427 -40.23 -15.18 53.90
C ARG A 427 -40.13 -16.23 52.80
#